data_AF-A0A192H0T0-F1
#
_entry.id   AF-A0A192H0T0-F1
#
_cell.length_a   1.000
_cell.length_b   1.000
_cell.length_c   1.000
_cell.angle_alpha   90.00
_cell.angle_beta   90.00
_cell.angle_gamma   90.00
#
_symmetry.space_group_name_H-M   'P 1'
#
loop_
_entity.id
_entity.type
_entity.pdbx_description
1 polymer ?
#
loop_
_entity_poly.entity_id
_entity_poly.type
_entity_poly.pdbx_seq_one_letter_code
_entity_poly.pdbx_strand_id
1 'polypeptide(L)' 'MDELRKILRTERLNHNLSFRSFAEELNAKYKLEVSKSALSTYEKGQTRLKIEILFALIDYFDLNESYIKHLILKSIKK' A
#
# COMPACT_ATOMS: atom_id res chain seq x y z
N MET A 1 -3.37 -6.80 9.53
CA MET A 1 -2.86 -5.60 8.84
C MET A 1 -1.35 -5.40 9.00
N ASP A 2 -0.70 -5.87 10.08
CA ASP A 2 0.76 -5.71 10.25
C ASP A 2 1.58 -6.33 9.11
N GLU A 3 1.21 -7.51 8.64
CA GLU A 3 1.92 -8.19 7.53
C GLU A 3 1.81 -7.38 6.23
N LEU A 4 0.61 -6.89 5.86
CA LEU A 4 0.41 -6.01 4.70
C LEU A 4 1.27 -4.74 4.78
N ARG A 5 1.35 -4.11 5.95
CA ARG A 5 2.16 -2.91 6.16
C ARG A 5 3.65 -3.16 5.92
N LYS A 6 4.15 -4.31 6.38
CA LYS A 6 5.53 -4.72 6.16
C LYS A 6 5.80 -4.95 4.68
N ILE A 7 4.89 -5.62 3.97
CA ILE A 7 5.00 -5.83 2.51
C ILE A 7 5.10 -4.48 1.79
N LEU A 8 4.17 -3.56 2.02
CA LEU A 8 4.17 -2.24 1.38
C LEU A 8 5.46 -1.46 1.63
N ARG A 9 5.96 -1.49 2.88
CA ARG A 9 7.23 -0.84 3.23
C ARG A 9 8.41 -1.49 2.53
N THR A 10 8.47 -2.82 2.50
CA THR A 10 9.55 -3.58 1.86
C THR A 10 9.59 -3.28 0.37
N GLU A 11 8.46 -3.36 -0.33
CA GLU A 11 8.40 -3.08 -1.77
C GLU A 11 8.81 -1.64 -2.07
N ARG A 12 8.29 -0.66 -1.32
CA ARG A 12 8.70 0.74 -1.51
C ARG A 12 10.22 0.92 -1.37
N LEU A 13 10.84 0.26 -0.39
CA LEU A 13 12.29 0.36 -0.16
C LEU A 13 13.09 -0.40 -1.23
N ASN A 14 12.63 -1.56 -1.69
CA ASN A 14 13.26 -2.32 -2.78
C ASN A 14 13.30 -1.51 -4.09
N HIS A 15 12.25 -0.72 -4.33
CA HIS A 15 12.16 0.18 -5.47
C HIS A 15 12.86 1.54 -5.24
N ASN A 16 13.55 1.74 -4.10
CA ASN A 16 14.21 3.00 -3.72
C ASN A 16 13.27 4.22 -3.73
N LEU A 17 11.98 4.01 -3.46
CA LEU A 17 10.98 5.08 -3.52
C LEU A 17 10.93 5.85 -2.20
N SER A 18 11.11 7.16 -2.30
CA SER A 18 10.67 8.07 -1.24
C SER A 18 9.15 8.10 -1.17
N PHE A 19 8.56 8.49 -0.03
CA PHE A 19 7.09 8.69 0.02
C PHE A 19 6.58 9.73 -0.97
N ARG A 20 7.43 10.69 -1.35
CA ARG A 20 7.09 11.72 -2.32
C ARG A 20 7.02 11.13 -3.73
N SER A 21 8.11 10.52 -4.19
CA SER A 21 8.17 9.88 -5.51
C SER A 21 7.12 8.77 -5.63
N PHE A 22 6.90 8.01 -4.56
CA PHE A 22 5.87 6.98 -4.55
C PHE A 22 4.46 7.54 -4.75
N ALA A 23 4.12 8.64 -4.06
CA ALA A 23 2.83 9.31 -4.25
C ALA A 23 2.68 9.87 -5.66
N GLU A 24 3.72 10.52 -6.18
CA GLU A 24 3.75 11.08 -7.53
C GLU A 24 3.52 9.98 -8.58
N GLU A 25 4.19 8.84 -8.47
CA GLU A 25 4.04 7.71 -9.39
C GLU A 25 2.68 7.02 -9.31
N LEU A 26 2.18 6.73 -8.11
CA LEU A 26 0.85 6.15 -7.90
C LEU A 26 -0.24 7.05 -8.50
N ASN A 27 -0.18 8.34 -8.20
CA ASN A 27 -1.17 9.30 -8.67
C ASN A 27 -1.13 9.45 -10.19
N ALA A 28 0.07 9.47 -10.78
CA ALA A 28 0.24 9.53 -12.23
C ALA A 28 -0.31 8.27 -12.94
N LYS A 29 -0.01 7.06 -12.42
CA LYS A 29 -0.41 5.80 -13.05
C LYS A 29 -1.92 5.53 -12.94
N TYR A 30 -2.52 5.82 -11.79
CA TYR A 30 -3.91 5.43 -11.49
C TYR A 30 -4.89 6.59 -11.31
N LYS A 31 -4.47 7.82 -11.59
CA LYS A 31 -5.28 9.05 -11.42
C LYS A 31 -5.85 9.17 -10.00
N LEU A 32 -5.01 8.91 -9.00
CA LEU A 32 -5.33 9.02 -7.59
C LEU A 32 -4.87 10.35 -7.00
N GLU A 33 -5.35 10.66 -5.79
CA GLU A 33 -4.94 11.82 -5.00
C GLU A 33 -4.35 11.39 -3.65
N VAL A 34 -3.35 10.51 -3.69
CA VAL A 34 -2.67 10.03 -2.48
C VAL A 34 -1.53 10.98 -2.11
N SER A 35 -1.50 11.45 -0.87
CA SER A 35 -0.39 12.27 -0.37
C SER A 35 0.75 11.42 0.21
N LYS A 36 1.97 11.95 0.24
CA LYS A 36 3.11 11.33 0.93
C LYS A 36 2.81 11.00 2.40
N SER A 37 2.02 11.85 3.06
CA SER A 37 1.62 11.67 4.45
C SER A 37 0.66 10.49 4.60
N ALA A 38 -0.28 10.32 3.67
CA ALA A 38 -1.19 9.17 3.65
C ALA A 38 -0.42 7.85 3.49
N LEU A 39 0.54 7.78 2.57
CA LEU A 39 1.39 6.59 2.42
C LEU A 39 2.18 6.28 3.69
N SER A 40 2.72 7.31 4.35
CA SER A 40 3.41 7.16 5.63
C SER A 40 2.49 6.64 6.74
N THR A 41 1.26 7.16 6.87
CA THR A 41 0.31 6.69 7.87
C THR A 41 -0.20 5.29 7.57
N TYR A 42 -0.29 4.89 6.31
CA TYR A 42 -0.60 3.50 5.92
C TYR A 42 0.50 2.52 6.34
N GLU A 43 1.77 2.81 6.05
CA GLU A 43 2.88 1.95 6.46
C GLU A 43 3.00 1.82 7.99
N LYS A 44 2.69 2.91 8.72
CA LYS A 44 2.62 2.88 10.19
C LYS A 44 1.32 2.22 10.71
N GLY A 45 0.31 2.12 9.85
CA GLY A 45 -1.08 1.73 10.13
C GLY A 45 -1.76 2.56 11.20
N GLN A 46 -1.54 3.86 11.11
CA GLN A 46 -2.29 4.88 11.84
C GLN A 46 -3.66 5.15 11.18
N THR A 47 -3.90 4.63 9.98
CA THR A 47 -5.14 4.81 9.23
C THR A 47 -5.46 3.57 8.39
N ARG A 48 -6.74 3.31 8.15
CA ARG A 48 -7.20 2.27 7.23
C ARG A 48 -6.91 2.67 5.79
N LEU A 49 -6.33 1.74 5.03
CA LEU A 49 -6.09 1.88 3.60
C LEU A 49 -7.42 1.91 2.86
N LYS A 50 -7.62 2.88 1.96
CA LYS A 50 -8.79 2.90 1.08
C LYS A 50 -8.69 1.75 0.07
N ILE A 51 -9.84 1.20 -0.33
CA ILE A 51 -9.87 0.02 -1.21
C ILE A 51 -9.28 0.29 -2.60
N GLU A 52 -9.53 1.48 -3.16
CA GLU A 52 -8.96 1.91 -4.44
C GLU A 52 -7.42 1.96 -4.38
N ILE A 53 -6.89 2.50 -3.28
CA ILE A 53 -5.44 2.58 -3.05
C ILE A 53 -4.85 1.18 -2.87
N LEU A 54 -5.56 0.28 -2.18
CA LEU A 54 -5.13 -1.12 -2.04
C LEU A 54 -4.98 -1.80 -3.41
N PHE A 55 -5.95 -1.68 -4.30
CA PHE A 55 -5.87 -2.27 -5.63
C PHE A 55 -4.75 -1.63 -6.47
N ALA A 56 -4.58 -0.31 -6.39
CA ALA A 56 -3.48 0.37 -7.06
C ALA A 56 -2.10 -0.11 -6.56
N LEU A 57 -1.95 -0.36 -5.26
CA LEU A 57 -0.73 -0.90 -4.66
C LEU A 57 -0.46 -2.35 -5.08
N ILE A 58 -1.52 -3.16 -5.18
CA ILE A 58 -1.41 -4.54 -5.64
C ILE A 58 -0.92 -4.57 -7.09
N ASP A 59 -1.53 -3.79 -7.99
CA ASP A 59 -1.09 -3.71 -9.39
C ASP A 59 0.30 -3.08 -9.53
N TYR A 60 0.62 -2.06 -8.74
CA TYR A 60 1.88 -1.33 -8.86
C TYR A 60 3.10 -2.20 -8.52
N PHE A 61 2.98 -3.03 -7.48
CA PHE A 61 4.06 -3.92 -7.03
C PHE A 61 3.89 -5.37 -7.51
N ASP A 62 2.93 -5.64 -8.41
CA ASP A 62 2.61 -7.00 -8.89
C ASP A 62 2.41 -8.01 -7.73
N LEU A 63 1.63 -7.59 -6.72
CA LEU A 63 1.40 -8.41 -5.53
C LEU A 63 0.37 -9.51 -5.81
N ASN A 64 0.57 -10.68 -5.20
CA ASN A 64 -0.41 -11.76 -5.30
C ASN A 64 -1.73 -11.39 -4.59
N GLU A 65 -2.77 -11.08 -5.36
CA GLU A 65 -4.11 -10.70 -4.86
C GLU A 65 -4.68 -11.67 -3.83
N SER A 66 -4.56 -12.98 -4.08
CA SER A 66 -5.09 -14.02 -3.19
C SER A 66 -4.41 -14.00 -1.83
N TYR A 67 -3.09 -13.79 -1.81
CA TYR A 67 -2.33 -13.66 -0.58
C TYR A 67 -2.72 -12.38 0.18
N ILE A 68 -2.82 -11.24 -0.50
CA ILE A 68 -3.23 -9.97 0.12
C ILE A 68 -4.64 -10.09 0.71
N LYS A 69 -5.58 -10.72 -0.01
CA LYS A 69 -6.93 -11.01 0.49
C LYS A 69 -6.88 -11.87 1.76
N HIS A 70 -6.05 -12.92 1.78
CA HIS A 70 -5.85 -13.75 2.97
C HIS A 70 -5.37 -12.92 4.17
N LEU A 71 -4.39 -12.03 3.98
CA LEU A 71 -3.87 -11.16 5.05
C LEU A 71 -4.93 -10.21 5.62
N ILE A 72 -5.79 -9.65 4.76
CA ILE A 72 -6.88 -8.77 5.17
C ILE A 72 -7.89 -9.54 6.01
N LEU A 73 -8.37 -10.69 5.51
CA LEU A 73 -9.35 -11.53 6.21
C LEU A 73 -8.81 -12.05 7.55
N LYS A 74 -7.54 -12.48 7.60
CA LYS A 74 -6.87 -12.90 8.84
C LYS A 74 -6.88 -11.80 9.90
N SER A 75 -6.80 -10.53 9.48
CA SER A 75 -6.78 -9.39 10.39
C SER A 75 -8.15 -8.91 10.88
N ILE A 76 -9.23 -9.37 10.26
CA ILE A 76 -10.60 -9.13 10.73
C ILE A 76 -10.99 -10.15 11.80
N LYS A 77 -10.43 -11.36 11.73
CA LYS A 77 -10.70 -12.46 12.66
C LYS A 77 -9.94 -12.37 14.00
N LYS A 78 -9.07 -11.38 14.15
CA LYS A 78 -8.32 -11.08 15.39
C LYS A 78 -8.92 -9.84 16.03
#